data_AF-A0A7G9WG74-F1
#
_entry.id   AF-A0A7G9WG74-F1
#
_cell.length_a   1.000
_cell.length_b   1.000
_cell.length_c   1.000
_cell.angle_alpha   90.00
_cell.angle_beta   90.00
_cell.angle_gamma   90.00
#
_symmetry.space_group_name_H-M   'P 1'
#
loop_
_entity.id
_entity.type
_entity.pdbx_description
1 polymer ?
#
loop_
_entity_poly.entity_id
_entity_poly.type
_entity_poly.pdbx_seq_one_letter_code
_entity_poly.pdbx_strand_id
1 'polypeptide(L)'
;MATTYTARFWDKASPINGCPAEKALTSFGLADSQKLGILSADGRDCITKIFNAAASDADLTAWLDEQNNQAAAQEQVAQQEQQQGQTLQQQVAALGQQVATLTAQNAALGKQVAALSAAGKVGE
;
A
#
# COMPACT_ATOMS: atom_id res chain seq x y z
N MET A 1 -4.66 -0.20 10.70
CA MET A 1 -5.33 -1.39 11.25
C MET A 1 -5.54 -2.29 10.05
N ALA A 2 -4.98 -3.49 10.10
CA ALA A 2 -5.21 -4.48 9.05
C ALA A 2 -6.70 -4.62 8.79
N THR A 3 -7.09 -4.54 7.53
CA THR A 3 -8.48 -4.82 7.16
C THR A 3 -8.70 -6.31 7.37
N THR A 4 -9.49 -6.65 8.39
CA THR A 4 -9.90 -8.03 8.65
C THR A 4 -11.30 -8.23 8.11
N TYR A 5 -11.42 -9.14 7.16
CA TYR A 5 -12.71 -9.53 6.62
C TYR A 5 -13.36 -10.61 7.49
N THR A 6 -14.68 -10.67 7.40
CA THR A 6 -15.50 -11.84 7.77
C THR A 6 -16.20 -12.36 6.52
N ALA A 7 -16.55 -13.65 6.49
CA ALA A 7 -17.20 -14.25 5.33
C ALA A 7 -18.54 -14.89 5.68
N ARG A 8 -19.49 -14.85 4.74
CA ARG A 8 -20.72 -15.65 4.78
C ARG A 8 -21.14 -16.09 3.38
N PHE A 9 -21.79 -17.25 3.28
CA PHE A 9 -22.63 -17.50 2.11
C PHE A 9 -23.90 -16.66 2.22
N TRP A 10 -24.29 -16.05 1.12
CA TRP A 10 -25.53 -15.31 1.04
C TRP A 10 -26.72 -16.27 1.06
N ASP A 11 -27.64 -16.01 1.96
CA ASP A 11 -28.91 -16.74 2.12
C ASP A 11 -29.96 -16.39 1.05
N LYS A 12 -29.65 -15.46 0.14
CA LYS A 12 -30.57 -14.92 -0.88
C LYS A 12 -31.80 -14.20 -0.31
N ALA A 13 -31.80 -13.91 0.99
CA ALA A 13 -32.92 -13.27 1.70
C ALA A 13 -32.49 -11.99 2.44
N SER A 14 -31.26 -11.98 2.95
CA SER A 14 -30.65 -10.83 3.60
C SER A 14 -30.27 -9.76 2.57
N PRO A 15 -30.43 -8.46 2.89
CA PRO A 15 -29.94 -7.39 2.02
C PRO A 15 -28.41 -7.38 1.96
N ILE A 16 -27.86 -6.85 0.86
CA ILE A 16 -26.41 -6.63 0.67
C ILE A 16 -26.18 -5.13 0.63
N ASN A 17 -25.48 -4.56 1.62
CA ASN A 17 -25.29 -3.10 1.76
C ASN A 17 -26.58 -2.26 1.64
N GLY A 18 -27.68 -2.75 2.20
CA GLY A 18 -28.99 -2.08 2.08
C GLY A 18 -29.67 -2.23 0.72
N CYS A 19 -29.06 -2.93 -0.24
CA CYS A 19 -29.75 -3.39 -1.45
C CYS A 19 -30.70 -4.54 -1.09
N PRO A 20 -32.01 -4.43 -1.38
CA PRO A 20 -32.96 -5.52 -1.15
C PRO A 20 -32.56 -6.79 -1.90
N ALA A 21 -32.81 -7.95 -1.29
CA ALA A 21 -32.33 -9.24 -1.80
C ALA A 21 -32.82 -9.54 -3.23
N GLU A 22 -34.07 -9.22 -3.55
CA GLU A 22 -34.63 -9.41 -4.91
C GLU A 22 -33.85 -8.63 -5.98
N LYS A 23 -33.53 -7.36 -5.68
CA LYS A 23 -32.73 -6.52 -6.60
C LYS A 23 -31.31 -7.03 -6.72
N ALA A 24 -30.71 -7.46 -5.61
CA ALA A 24 -29.38 -8.07 -5.62
C ALA A 24 -29.36 -9.36 -6.45
N LEU A 25 -30.36 -10.24 -6.31
CA LEU A 25 -30.47 -11.48 -7.08
C LEU A 25 -30.52 -11.21 -8.58
N THR A 26 -31.36 -10.26 -9.01
CA THR A 26 -31.43 -9.84 -10.42
C THR A 26 -30.11 -9.26 -10.91
N SER A 27 -29.43 -8.46 -10.07
CA SER A 27 -28.20 -7.78 -10.45
C SER A 27 -27.00 -8.72 -10.58
N PHE A 28 -26.91 -9.73 -9.71
CA PHE A 28 -25.81 -10.72 -9.74
C PHE A 28 -26.05 -11.85 -10.73
N GLY A 29 -27.27 -12.05 -11.22
CA GLY A 29 -27.58 -13.08 -12.22
C GLY A 29 -27.24 -14.50 -11.77
N LEU A 30 -27.37 -14.78 -10.47
CA LEU A 30 -27.00 -16.07 -9.88
C LEU A 30 -27.92 -17.19 -10.35
N ALA A 31 -27.34 -18.28 -10.85
CA ALA A 31 -28.09 -19.51 -11.09
C ALA A 31 -28.45 -20.20 -9.76
N ASP A 32 -29.49 -21.04 -9.76
CA ASP A 32 -29.87 -21.83 -8.58
C ASP A 32 -28.77 -22.80 -8.14
N SER A 33 -27.90 -23.20 -9.07
CA SER A 33 -26.73 -24.04 -8.84
C SER A 33 -25.50 -23.29 -8.33
N GLN A 34 -25.64 -22.03 -7.90
CA GLN A 34 -24.55 -21.19 -7.42
C GLN A 34 -24.82 -20.60 -6.05
N LYS A 35 -23.75 -20.43 -5.29
CA LYS A 35 -23.72 -19.71 -4.01
C LYS A 35 -22.91 -18.43 -4.16
N LEU A 36 -23.33 -17.37 -3.49
CA LEU A 36 -22.56 -16.13 -3.41
C LEU A 36 -21.87 -16.08 -2.05
N GLY A 37 -20.55 -16.13 -2.01
CA GLY A 37 -19.78 -15.79 -0.82
C GLY A 37 -19.59 -14.28 -0.76
N ILE A 38 -19.81 -13.71 0.42
CA ILE A 38 -19.69 -12.28 0.69
C ILE A 38 -18.61 -12.11 1.74
N LEU A 39 -17.62 -11.26 1.46
CA LEU A 39 -16.76 -10.70 2.48
C LEU A 39 -17.30 -9.38 2.96
N SER A 40 -17.20 -9.17 4.26
CA SER A 40 -17.55 -7.91 4.91
C SER A 40 -16.38 -7.41 5.75
N ALA A 41 -16.10 -6.12 5.63
CA ALA A 41 -15.19 -5.38 6.51
C ALA A 41 -15.97 -4.23 7.14
N ASP A 42 -15.80 -4.02 8.45
CA ASP A 42 -16.42 -2.91 9.19
C ASP A 42 -17.95 -2.81 9.01
N GLY A 43 -18.62 -3.97 8.90
CA GLY A 43 -20.06 -4.06 8.71
C GLY A 43 -20.56 -3.73 7.29
N ARG A 44 -19.66 -3.60 6.31
CA ARG A 44 -19.99 -3.40 4.90
C ARG A 44 -19.55 -4.59 4.06
N ASP A 45 -20.43 -5.04 3.18
CA ASP A 45 -20.13 -6.08 2.21
C ASP A 45 -19.26 -5.49 1.09
N CYS A 46 -18.07 -6.04 0.85
CA CYS A 46 -17.05 -5.38 0.03
C CYS A 46 -16.53 -6.24 -1.12
N ILE A 47 -16.60 -7.57 -1.00
CA ILE A 47 -16.12 -8.49 -2.03
C ILE A 47 -17.11 -9.62 -2.16
N THR A 48 -17.47 -9.98 -3.39
CA THR A 48 -18.35 -11.10 -3.68
C THR A 48 -17.66 -12.12 -4.57
N LYS A 49 -17.81 -13.41 -4.26
CA LYS A 49 -17.32 -14.52 -5.09
C LYS A 49 -18.44 -15.51 -5.35
N ILE A 50 -18.55 -15.98 -6.59
CA ILE A 50 -19.50 -17.02 -6.95
C ILE A 50 -18.83 -18.38 -6.76
N PHE A 51 -19.48 -19.22 -5.98
CA PHE A 51 -19.11 -20.60 -5.73
C PHE A 51 -20.10 -21.53 -6.43
N ASN A 52 -19.66 -22.75 -6.74
CA ASN A 52 -20.60 -23.80 -7.16
C ASN A 52 -21.53 -24.20 -6.00
N ALA A 53 -22.66 -24.84 -6.29
CA ALA A 53 -23.62 -25.26 -5.27
C ALA A 53 -23.04 -26.22 -4.21
N ALA A 54 -22.04 -27.02 -4.58
CA ALA A 54 -21.40 -27.99 -3.70
C ALA A 54 -20.41 -27.37 -2.71
N ALA A 55 -20.08 -26.08 -2.87
CA ALA A 55 -19.15 -25.40 -1.99
C ALA A 55 -19.63 -25.44 -0.53
N SER A 56 -18.67 -25.78 0.32
CA SER A 56 -18.81 -25.97 1.75
C SER A 56 -18.31 -24.74 2.52
N ASP A 57 -18.56 -24.71 3.83
CA ASP A 57 -18.01 -23.67 4.70
C ASP A 57 -16.48 -23.72 4.75
N ALA A 58 -15.87 -24.88 4.46
CA ALA A 58 -14.42 -25.00 4.34
C ALA A 58 -13.90 -24.23 3.10
N ASP A 59 -14.61 -24.28 1.97
CA ASP A 59 -14.26 -23.52 0.77
C ASP A 59 -14.38 -22.01 0.99
N LEU A 60 -15.42 -21.61 1.74
CA LEU A 60 -15.62 -20.22 2.15
C LEU A 60 -14.52 -19.74 3.10
N THR A 61 -14.13 -20.57 4.07
CA THR A 61 -13.05 -20.28 5.02
C THR A 61 -11.71 -20.18 4.31
N ALA A 62 -11.39 -21.09 3.39
CA ALA A 62 -10.17 -21.02 2.60
C ALA A 62 -10.09 -19.73 1.77
N TRP A 63 -11.22 -19.31 1.17
CA TRP A 63 -11.29 -18.03 0.47
C TRP A 63 -11.15 -16.83 1.42
N LEU A 64 -11.78 -16.87 2.59
CA LEU A 64 -11.63 -15.83 3.62
C LEU A 64 -10.17 -15.67 4.04
N ASP A 65 -9.49 -16.77 4.34
CA ASP A 65 -8.09 -16.77 4.75
C ASP A 65 -7.19 -16.23 3.64
N GLU A 66 -7.44 -16.63 2.38
CA GLU A 66 -6.72 -16.07 1.23
C GLU A 66 -6.87 -14.55 1.14
N GLN A 67 -8.09 -14.02 1.30
CA GLN A 67 -8.35 -12.59 1.21
C GLN A 67 -7.77 -11.81 2.38
N ASN A 68 -7.83 -12.35 3.61
CA ASN A 68 -7.18 -11.75 4.77
C ASN A 68 -5.64 -11.75 4.63
N ASN A 69 -5.06 -12.83 4.11
CA ASN A 69 -3.62 -12.90 3.87
C ASN A 69 -3.17 -11.89 2.80
N GLN A 70 -3.96 -11.72 1.73
CA GLN A 70 -3.69 -10.70 0.70
C GLN A 70 -3.75 -9.28 1.28
N ALA A 71 -4.76 -8.98 2.11
CA ALA A 71 -4.87 -7.67 2.77
C ALA A 71 -3.69 -7.40 3.70
N ALA A 72 -3.27 -8.39 4.50
CA ALA A 72 -2.11 -8.28 5.37
C ALA A 72 -0.81 -8.06 4.57
N ALA A 73 -0.62 -8.76 3.46
CA ALA A 73 0.55 -8.60 2.59
C ALA A 73 0.62 -7.19 1.97
N GLN A 74 -0.52 -6.65 1.52
CA GLN A 74 -0.57 -5.29 0.98
C GLN A 74 -0.22 -4.23 2.03
N GLU A 75 -0.69 -4.39 3.27
CA GLU A 75 -0.34 -3.46 4.36
C GLU A 75 1.17 -3.52 4.67
N GLN A 76 1.77 -4.71 4.68
CA GLN A 76 3.21 -4.87 4.87
C GLN A 76 4.03 -4.18 3.78
N VAL A 77 3.63 -4.36 2.51
CA VAL A 77 4.29 -3.68 1.37
C VAL A 77 4.20 -2.17 1.52
N ALA A 78 3.02 -1.62 1.83
CA ALA A 78 2.84 -0.19 2.02
C ALA A 78 3.70 0.37 3.17
N GLN A 79 3.81 -0.35 4.29
CA GLN A 79 4.69 0.03 5.40
C GLN A 79 6.17 0.00 5.00
N GLN A 80 6.59 -1.03 4.27
CA GLN A 80 7.96 -1.16 3.79
C GLN A 80 8.34 -0.03 2.84
N GLU A 81 7.46 0.29 1.88
CA GLU A 81 7.66 1.40 0.94
C GLU A 81 7.74 2.75 1.66
N GLN A 82 6.89 2.98 2.67
CA GLN A 82 6.94 4.19 3.48
C GLN A 82 8.27 4.32 4.24
N GLN A 83 8.74 3.24 4.89
CA GLN A 83 10.01 3.25 5.61
C GLN A 83 11.20 3.46 4.67
N GLN A 84 11.18 2.81 3.50
CA GLN A 84 12.22 2.99 2.49
C GLN A 84 12.24 4.44 1.98
N GLY A 85 11.08 5.02 1.70
CA GLY A 85 10.94 6.42 1.29
C GLY A 85 11.50 7.40 2.32
N GLN A 86 11.18 7.21 3.61
CA GLN A 86 11.74 8.03 4.70
C GLN A 86 13.26 7.89 4.80
N THR A 87 13.78 6.67 4.67
CA THR A 87 15.22 6.41 4.70
C THR A 87 15.94 7.11 3.55
N LEU A 88 15.41 6.99 2.33
CA LEU A 88 15.96 7.66 1.15
C LEU A 88 15.91 9.18 1.30
N GLN A 89 14.82 9.73 1.84
CA GLN A 89 14.71 11.16 2.08
C GLN A 89 15.77 11.68 3.06
N GLN A 90 16.02 10.94 4.15
CA GLN A 90 17.08 11.28 5.11
C GLN A 90 18.47 11.21 4.47
N GLN A 91 18.73 10.18 3.65
CA GLN A 91 20.00 10.05 2.93
C GLN A 91 20.22 11.21 1.96
N VAL A 92 19.20 11.59 1.17
CA VAL A 92 19.28 12.73 0.25
C VAL A 92 19.56 14.04 0.99
N ALA A 93 18.89 14.28 2.12
CA ALA A 93 19.14 15.47 2.93
C ALA A 93 20.57 15.52 3.48
N ALA A 94 21.08 14.40 4.00
CA ALA A 94 22.44 14.29 4.50
C ALA A 94 23.48 14.53 3.38
N LEU A 95 23.27 13.94 2.20
CA LEU A 95 24.14 14.11 1.05
C LEU A 95 24.13 15.57 0.55
N GLY A 96 22.96 16.20 0.53
CA GLY A 96 22.82 17.62 0.20
C GLY A 96 23.63 18.52 1.15
N GLN A 97 23.61 18.22 2.46
CA GLN A 97 24.40 18.94 3.45
C GLN A 97 25.91 18.75 3.25
N GLN A 98 26.35 17.55 2.89
CA GLN A 98 27.75 17.25 2.56
C GLN A 98 28.20 18.03 1.32
N VAL A 99 27.40 18.06 0.26
CA VAL A 99 27.68 18.83 -0.96
C VAL A 99 27.79 20.32 -0.67
N ALA A 100 26.89 20.88 0.14
CA ALA A 100 26.94 22.29 0.53
C ALA A 100 28.23 22.61 1.30
N THR A 101 28.63 21.72 2.21
CA THR A 101 29.86 21.85 2.99
C THR A 101 31.10 21.82 2.10
N LEU A 102 31.21 20.83 1.22
CA LEU A 102 32.32 20.70 0.28
C LEU A 102 32.38 21.90 -0.69
N THR A 103 31.23 22.39 -1.14
CA THR A 103 31.14 23.59 -1.99
C THR A 103 31.73 24.82 -1.28
N ALA A 104 31.36 25.03 0.00
CA ALA A 104 31.88 26.13 0.80
C ALA A 104 33.39 26.01 1.03
N GLN A 105 33.89 24.80 1.32
CA GLN A 105 35.32 24.53 1.47
C GLN A 105 36.09 24.81 0.17
N ASN A 106 35.61 24.33 -0.97
CA ASN A 106 36.23 24.59 -2.26
C ASN A 106 36.27 26.09 -2.60
N ALA A 107 35.21 26.84 -2.29
CA ALA A 107 35.19 28.29 -2.48
C ALA A 107 36.23 29.00 -1.61
N ALA A 108 36.40 28.56 -0.35
CA ALA A 108 37.41 29.11 0.55
C ALA A 108 38.84 28.78 0.08
N LEU A 109 39.11 27.54 -0.32
CA LEU A 109 40.39 27.12 -0.87
C LEU A 109 40.72 27.89 -2.17
N GLY A 110 39.73 28.07 -3.06
CA GLY A 110 39.90 28.86 -4.28
C GLY A 110 40.31 30.31 -3.99
N LYS A 111 39.73 30.94 -2.95
CA LYS A 111 40.14 32.27 -2.50
C LYS A 111 41.57 32.29 -1.95
N GLN A 112 41.97 31.27 -1.18
CA GLN A 112 43.33 31.15 -0.65
C GLN A 112 44.37 31.01 -1.77
N VAL A 113 44.08 30.16 -2.77
CA VAL A 113 44.95 29.98 -3.94
C VAL A 113 45.11 31.30 -4.69
N ALA A 114 44.01 32.01 -4.96
CA ALA A 114 44.07 33.31 -5.66
C ALA A 114 44.91 34.35 -4.90
N ALA A 115 44.78 34.40 -3.57
CA ALA A 115 45.57 35.32 -2.74
C ALA A 115 47.07 34.99 -2.77
N LEU A 116 47.45 33.70 -2.68
CA LEU A 116 48.84 33.26 -2.78
C LEU A 116 49.44 33.55 -4.16
N SER A 117 48.69 33.31 -5.24
CA SER A 117 49.12 33.64 -6.59
C SER A 117 49.34 35.14 -6.80
N ALA A 118 48.50 35.98 -6.18
CA ALA A 118 48.68 37.43 -6.23
C ALA A 118 49.91 37.88 -5.43
N ALA A 119 50.12 37.33 -4.23
CA ALA A 119 51.27 37.65 -3.39
C ALA A 119 52.61 37.24 -4.04
N GLY A 120 52.66 36.08 -4.70
CA GLY A 120 53.85 35.62 -5.42
C GLY A 120 54.27 36.54 -6.57
N LYS A 121 53.30 37.14 -7.29
CA LYS A 121 53.56 38.08 -8.39
C LYS A 121 54.07 39.47 -7.95
N VAL A 122 53.96 39.82 -6.68
CA VAL A 122 54.43 41.11 -6.14
C VAL A 122 55.87 41.03 -5.63
N GLY A 123 56.43 39.82 -5.51
CA GLY A 123 57.80 39.56 -5.03
C GLY A 123 58.86 39.32 -6.11
N GLU A 124 58.48 39.34 -7.39
CA GLU A 124 59.38 39.32 -8.57
C GLU A 124 59.55 40.72 -9.15
#